data_AF-A0A662ULC7-F1
#
_entry.id   AF-A0A662ULC7-F1
#
_cell.length_a   1.000
_cell.length_b   1.000
_cell.length_c   1.000
_cell.angle_alpha   90.00
_cell.angle_beta   90.00
_cell.angle_gamma   90.00
#
_symmetry.space_group_name_H-M   'P 1'
#
loop_
_entity.id
_entity.type
_entity.pdbx_description
1 polymer ?
#
loop_
_entity_poly.entity_id
_entity_poly.type
_entity_poly.pdbx_seq_one_letter_code
_entity_poly.pdbx_strand_id
1 'polypeptide(L)'
;MMKLISSNPDLVPADAPRPDGVGVMKIVNLTPHPVTICNGNGLSITIDRCDSPPRLEEETEVVGTVCAEGVDVPVIRKRFGKPQGLPEFRPGHVYVVSALLAQALGPTPEDAGYLVVIPAALIRDENGRILGARALAVV
;
A
#
# COMPACT_ATOMS: atom_id res chain seq x y z
N MET A 1 -11.21 20.58 -23.38
CA MET A 1 -10.15 20.03 -24.24
C MET A 1 -8.86 19.97 -23.43
N MET A 2 -8.67 18.92 -22.63
CA MET A 2 -7.56 18.82 -21.68
C MET A 2 -6.40 18.11 -22.38
N LYS A 3 -5.27 18.80 -22.51
CA LYS A 3 -4.14 18.40 -23.35
C LYS A 3 -2.96 17.97 -22.48
N LEU A 4 -2.35 16.88 -22.93
CA LEU A 4 -1.00 16.36 -22.68
C LEU A 4 -0.65 15.84 -21.28
N ILE A 5 -0.56 14.52 -21.23
CA ILE A 5 0.46 13.75 -20.51
C ILE A 5 1.81 14.39 -20.86
N SER A 6 2.39 15.14 -19.93
CA SER A 6 3.79 15.55 -20.01
C SER A 6 4.63 14.30 -19.76
N SER A 7 5.18 13.71 -20.82
CA SER A 7 6.26 12.76 -20.73
C SER A 7 7.46 13.47 -20.12
N ASN A 8 7.63 13.35 -18.80
CA ASN A 8 8.75 13.95 -18.09
C ASN A 8 10.05 13.26 -18.51
N PRO A 9 10.98 13.94 -19.21
CA PRO A 9 12.23 13.36 -19.70
C PRO A 9 13.20 12.97 -18.56
N ASP A 10 12.91 13.35 -17.32
CA ASP A 10 13.69 13.02 -16.13
C ASP A 10 13.24 11.72 -15.44
N LEU A 11 12.29 10.98 -16.01
CA LEU A 11 12.03 9.60 -15.57
C LEU A 11 13.18 8.71 -16.00
N VAL A 12 14.17 8.58 -15.12
CA VAL A 12 15.24 7.59 -15.22
C VAL A 12 14.60 6.22 -15.52
N PRO A 13 15.04 5.51 -16.58
CA PRO A 13 14.61 4.14 -16.84
C PRO A 13 14.72 3.31 -15.55
N ALA A 14 13.76 2.42 -15.31
CA ALA A 14 13.66 1.63 -14.07
C ALA A 14 14.91 0.77 -13.75
N ASP A 15 15.84 0.71 -14.70
CA ASP A 15 16.99 -0.15 -14.84
C ASP A 15 18.33 0.62 -14.95
N ALA A 16 18.32 1.96 -14.98
CA ALA A 16 19.56 2.75 -14.97
C ALA A 16 20.00 3.12 -13.54
N PRO A 17 21.24 2.82 -13.11
CA PRO A 17 21.71 3.15 -11.76
C PRO A 17 21.71 4.67 -11.55
N ARG A 18 21.13 5.14 -10.44
CA ARG A 18 21.18 6.58 -10.12
C ARG A 18 22.60 6.98 -9.70
N PRO A 19 23.04 8.19 -10.07
CA PRO A 19 24.38 8.70 -9.76
C PRO A 19 24.63 8.92 -8.26
N ASP A 20 23.59 8.87 -7.41
CA ASP A 20 23.65 9.01 -5.96
C ASP A 20 23.77 7.65 -5.22
N GLY A 21 23.91 6.53 -5.95
CA GLY A 21 24.01 5.19 -5.37
C GLY A 21 22.67 4.61 -4.88
N VAL A 22 21.55 5.29 -5.14
CA VAL A 22 20.21 4.77 -4.85
C VAL A 22 19.81 3.79 -5.95
N GLY A 23 19.65 2.51 -5.59
CA GLY A 23 19.14 1.49 -6.49
C GLY A 23 17.75 1.85 -7.00
N VAL A 24 17.51 1.70 -8.31
CA VAL A 24 16.18 1.89 -8.86
C VAL A 24 15.33 0.67 -8.55
N MET A 25 14.17 0.90 -7.93
CA MET A 25 13.25 -0.14 -7.49
C MET A 25 11.91 0.01 -8.20
N LYS A 26 11.30 -1.11 -8.59
CA LYS A 26 9.94 -1.13 -9.12
C LYS A 26 8.92 -1.20 -7.98
N ILE A 27 8.01 -0.23 -7.92
CA ILE A 27 6.93 -0.24 -6.92
C ILE A 27 5.72 -1.00 -7.47
N VAL A 28 5.21 -1.94 -6.68
CA VAL A 28 4.01 -2.74 -6.97
C VAL A 28 2.98 -2.45 -5.89
N ASN A 29 1.85 -1.89 -6.27
CA ASN A 29 0.74 -1.65 -5.35
C ASN A 29 -0.16 -2.88 -5.27
N LEU A 30 -0.28 -3.45 -4.07
CA LEU A 30 -1.13 -4.60 -3.76
C LEU A 30 -2.39 -4.19 -2.97
N THR A 31 -2.72 -2.90 -2.95
CA THR A 31 -3.91 -2.37 -2.26
C THR A 31 -5.06 -2.12 -3.25
N PRO A 32 -6.34 -2.11 -2.79
CA PRO A 32 -7.51 -1.90 -3.65
C PRO A 32 -7.69 -0.46 -4.16
N HIS A 33 -6.81 0.46 -3.75
CA HIS A 33 -6.89 1.87 -4.11
C HIS A 33 -5.59 2.33 -4.76
N PRO A 34 -5.63 3.32 -5.68
CA PRO A 34 -4.42 3.95 -6.16
C PRO A 34 -3.62 4.53 -5.00
N VAL A 35 -2.29 4.42 -5.08
CA VAL A 35 -1.38 4.97 -4.08
C VAL A 35 -0.56 6.07 -4.71
N THR A 36 -0.72 7.29 -4.21
CA THR A 36 0.09 8.44 -4.60
C THR A 36 1.20 8.64 -3.58
N ILE A 37 2.46 8.59 -4.03
CA ILE A 37 3.63 8.91 -3.22
C ILE A 37 4.17 10.26 -3.66
N CYS A 38 4.27 11.19 -2.73
CA CYS A 38 4.74 12.55 -2.96
C CYS A 38 6.07 12.76 -2.24
N ASN A 39 7.08 13.27 -2.92
CA ASN A 39 8.28 13.73 -2.25
C ASN A 39 8.06 15.14 -1.65
N GLY A 40 8.97 15.57 -0.78
CA GLY A 40 8.94 16.89 -0.16
C GLY A 40 9.08 18.06 -1.15
N ASN A 41 9.45 17.79 -2.41
CA ASN A 41 9.74 18.78 -3.44
C ASN A 41 8.58 18.95 -4.43
N GLY A 42 7.39 18.41 -4.13
CA GLY A 42 6.20 18.54 -4.96
C GLY A 42 6.13 17.59 -6.16
N LEU A 43 7.07 16.66 -6.31
CA LEU A 43 6.95 15.58 -7.29
C LEU A 43 6.14 14.44 -6.68
N SER A 44 5.28 13.83 -7.52
CA SER A 44 4.49 12.68 -7.10
C SER A 44 4.44 11.60 -8.18
N ILE A 45 4.38 10.36 -7.74
CA ILE A 45 4.02 9.20 -8.58
C ILE A 45 2.70 8.62 -8.07
N THR A 46 1.84 8.20 -8.98
CA THR A 46 0.63 7.44 -8.64
C THR A 46 0.80 6.02 -9.19
N ILE A 47 0.67 5.03 -8.32
CA ILE A 47 0.68 3.62 -8.71
C ILE A 47 -0.77 3.12 -8.69
N ASP A 48 -1.21 2.54 -9.80
CA ASP A 48 -2.57 2.03 -9.95
C ASP A 48 -2.90 0.98 -8.88
N ARG A 49 -4.19 0.86 -8.58
CA ARG A 49 -4.69 -0.14 -7.63
C ARG A 49 -4.39 -1.57 -8.11
N CYS A 50 -4.38 -2.50 -7.18
CA CYS A 50 -4.50 -3.91 -7.48
C CYS A 50 -5.98 -4.27 -7.68
N ASP A 51 -6.33 -4.85 -8.83
CA ASP A 51 -7.70 -5.30 -9.10
C ASP A 51 -8.08 -6.55 -8.28
N SER A 52 -7.09 -7.35 -7.85
CA SER A 52 -7.28 -8.52 -6.99
C SER A 52 -6.28 -8.48 -5.82
N PRO A 53 -6.49 -7.60 -4.82
CA PRO A 53 -5.56 -7.42 -3.73
C PRO A 53 -5.42 -8.70 -2.88
N PRO A 54 -4.21 -9.03 -2.41
CA PRO A 54 -4.02 -10.09 -1.44
C PRO A 54 -4.78 -9.78 -0.15
N ARG A 55 -5.25 -10.82 0.51
CA ARG A 55 -6.03 -10.71 1.76
C ARG A 55 -5.56 -11.74 2.76
N LEU A 56 -5.88 -11.51 4.03
CA LEU A 56 -5.81 -12.57 5.02
C LEU A 56 -7.05 -13.43 4.90
N GLU A 57 -6.91 -14.72 5.16
CA GLU A 57 -8.05 -15.58 5.49
C GLU A 57 -8.83 -14.93 6.65
N GLU A 58 -10.16 -14.90 6.56
CA GLU A 58 -11.02 -14.23 7.54
C GLU A 58 -12.12 -15.18 8.00
N GLU A 59 -12.15 -15.46 9.30
CA GLU A 59 -13.28 -16.10 9.97
C GLU A 59 -14.07 -15.05 10.74
N THR A 60 -15.39 -15.09 10.60
CA THR A 60 -16.30 -14.19 11.29
C THR A 60 -17.30 -14.99 12.11
N GLU A 61 -17.50 -14.58 13.37
CA GLU A 61 -18.42 -15.19 14.32
C GLU A 61 -19.24 -14.10 15.00
N VAL A 62 -20.57 -14.24 15.05
CA VAL A 62 -21.42 -13.35 15.88
C VAL A 62 -21.23 -13.73 17.34
N VAL A 63 -20.79 -12.79 18.17
CA VAL A 63 -20.48 -13.00 19.60
C VAL A 63 -21.47 -12.30 20.53
N GLY A 64 -22.42 -11.55 19.99
CA GLY A 64 -23.46 -10.90 20.75
C GLY A 64 -24.27 -9.91 19.90
N THR A 65 -25.10 -9.13 20.59
CA THR A 65 -25.93 -8.07 20.00
C THR A 65 -25.90 -6.87 20.94
N VAL A 66 -25.80 -5.67 20.38
CA VAL A 66 -25.96 -4.40 21.10
C VAL A 66 -27.19 -3.69 20.56
N CYS A 67 -28.07 -3.22 21.44
CA CYS A 67 -29.16 -2.33 21.06
C CYS A 67 -28.66 -0.88 21.10
N ALA A 68 -28.62 -0.22 19.95
CA ALA A 68 -28.20 1.17 19.80
C ALA A 68 -29.32 1.97 19.12
N GLU A 69 -29.80 3.03 19.78
CA GLU A 69 -30.91 3.87 19.26
C GLU A 69 -32.16 3.05 18.86
N GLY A 70 -32.45 1.98 19.60
CA GLY A 70 -33.57 1.07 19.32
C GLY A 70 -33.32 0.07 18.19
N VAL A 71 -32.10 -0.01 17.66
CA VAL A 71 -31.71 -0.96 16.62
C VAL A 71 -30.77 -2.03 17.20
N ASP A 72 -31.12 -3.29 17.02
CA ASP A 72 -30.27 -4.43 17.37
C ASP A 72 -29.16 -4.60 16.32
N VAL A 73 -27.90 -4.46 16.76
CA VAL A 73 -26.71 -4.55 15.91
C VAL A 73 -25.88 -5.78 16.34
N PRO A 74 -25.61 -6.74 15.45
CA PRO A 74 -24.77 -7.89 15.78
C PRO A 74 -23.33 -7.45 16.03
N VAL A 75 -22.77 -7.90 17.14
CA VAL A 75 -21.34 -7.78 17.44
C VAL A 75 -20.64 -8.99 16.88
N ILE A 76 -19.69 -8.77 15.97
CA ILE A 76 -18.90 -9.85 15.37
C ILE A 76 -17.47 -9.85 15.89
N ARG A 77 -16.90 -11.03 16.02
CA ARG A 77 -15.48 -11.27 16.22
C ARG A 77 -14.87 -11.73 14.90
N LYS A 78 -13.79 -11.07 14.49
CA LYS A 78 -12.99 -11.44 13.33
C LYS A 78 -11.70 -12.13 13.78
N ARG A 79 -11.35 -13.24 13.12
CA ARG A 79 -10.05 -13.90 13.23
C ARG A 79 -9.38 -13.89 11.86
N PHE A 80 -8.14 -13.46 11.81
CA PHE A 80 -7.36 -13.41 10.59
C PHE A 80 -6.34 -14.55 10.56
N GLY A 81 -6.37 -15.33 9.49
CA GLY A 81 -5.48 -16.46 9.25
C GLY A 81 -4.33 -16.09 8.31
N LYS A 82 -3.95 -17.03 7.45
CA LYS A 82 -2.78 -16.87 6.57
C LYS A 82 -3.08 -15.90 5.42
N PRO A 83 -2.05 -15.18 4.92
CA PRO A 83 -2.16 -14.44 3.67
C PRO A 83 -2.52 -15.33 2.47
N GLN A 84 -3.32 -14.80 1.55
CA GLN A 84 -3.76 -15.42 0.31
C GLN A 84 -3.65 -14.43 -0.86
N GLY A 85 -3.35 -14.94 -2.05
CA GLY A 85 -3.28 -14.14 -3.27
C GLY A 85 -2.05 -13.23 -3.37
N LEU A 86 -1.01 -13.49 -2.58
CA LEU A 86 0.27 -12.79 -2.71
C LEU A 86 0.98 -13.17 -4.00
N PRO A 87 1.64 -12.21 -4.68
CA PRO A 87 2.58 -12.55 -5.73
C PRO A 87 3.84 -13.18 -5.14
N GLU A 88 4.66 -13.77 -6.00
CA GLU A 88 6.05 -14.07 -5.67
C GLU A 88 6.85 -12.78 -5.51
N PHE A 89 7.48 -12.58 -4.35
CA PHE A 89 8.35 -11.43 -4.13
C PHE A 89 9.67 -11.58 -4.88
N ARG A 90 10.16 -10.47 -5.45
CA ARG A 90 11.30 -10.47 -6.37
C ARG A 90 12.28 -9.36 -5.99
N PRO A 91 13.59 -9.62 -6.02
CA PRO A 91 14.59 -8.57 -5.84
C PRO A 91 14.36 -7.36 -6.77
N GLY A 92 14.74 -6.17 -6.32
CA GLY A 92 14.52 -4.93 -7.07
C GLY A 92 13.09 -4.38 -6.99
N HIS A 93 12.23 -4.93 -6.11
CA HIS A 93 10.83 -4.53 -6.00
C HIS A 93 10.46 -4.03 -4.59
N VAL A 94 9.52 -3.09 -4.55
CA VAL A 94 8.87 -2.62 -3.32
C VAL A 94 7.38 -2.90 -3.44
N TYR A 95 6.83 -3.69 -2.52
CA TYR A 95 5.43 -4.09 -2.49
C TYR A 95 4.67 -3.25 -1.47
N VAL A 96 3.76 -2.41 -1.94
CA VAL A 96 2.87 -1.62 -1.07
C VAL A 96 1.66 -2.46 -0.71
N VAL A 97 1.48 -2.76 0.57
CA VAL A 97 0.39 -3.59 1.10
C VAL A 97 -0.48 -2.82 2.09
N SER A 98 -1.58 -3.42 2.55
CA SER A 98 -2.35 -2.89 3.68
C SER A 98 -1.59 -3.11 5.00
N ALA A 99 -1.85 -2.27 6.00
CA ALA A 99 -1.22 -2.41 7.32
C ALA A 99 -1.52 -3.75 8.00
N LEU A 100 -2.73 -4.29 7.83
CA LEU A 100 -3.11 -5.59 8.37
C LEU A 100 -2.29 -6.72 7.73
N LEU A 101 -2.10 -6.66 6.40
CA LEU A 101 -1.31 -7.65 5.69
C LEU A 101 0.19 -7.53 6.01
N ALA A 102 0.72 -6.31 6.12
CA ALA A 102 2.11 -6.07 6.54
C ALA A 102 2.39 -6.68 7.92
N GLN A 103 1.51 -6.44 8.91
CA GLN A 103 1.66 -7.00 10.25
C GLN A 103 1.63 -8.53 10.25
N ALA A 104 0.79 -9.15 9.42
CA ALA A 104 0.72 -10.60 9.30
C ALA A 104 1.94 -11.22 8.59
N LEU A 105 2.56 -10.48 7.66
CA LEU A 105 3.78 -10.90 6.97
C LEU A 105 5.03 -10.74 7.84
N GLY A 106 5.03 -9.74 8.72
CA GLY A 106 6.19 -9.37 9.52
C GLY A 106 7.27 -8.64 8.72
N PRO A 107 8.44 -8.41 9.33
CA PRO A 107 9.51 -7.64 8.71
C PRO A 107 10.09 -8.37 7.49
N THR A 108 10.41 -7.61 6.46
CA THR A 108 11.15 -8.15 5.31
C THR A 108 12.59 -8.46 5.74
N PRO A 109 13.15 -9.64 5.41
CA PRO A 109 14.56 -9.96 5.72
C PRO A 109 15.52 -8.95 5.08
N GLU A 110 16.60 -8.62 5.78
CA GLU A 110 17.58 -7.60 5.33
C GLU A 110 18.25 -7.95 4.00
N ASP A 111 18.43 -9.24 3.70
CA ASP A 111 19.07 -9.77 2.50
C ASP A 111 18.09 -10.15 1.37
N ALA A 112 16.78 -9.89 1.56
CA ALA A 112 15.74 -10.32 0.63
C ALA A 112 15.83 -9.65 -0.76
N GLY A 113 16.48 -8.49 -0.85
CA GLY A 113 16.58 -7.70 -2.08
C GLY A 113 15.26 -7.05 -2.53
N TYR A 114 14.17 -7.22 -1.77
CA TYR A 114 12.88 -6.57 -1.95
C TYR A 114 12.41 -5.96 -0.63
N LEU A 115 11.35 -5.15 -0.66
CA LEU A 115 10.73 -4.58 0.55
C LEU A 115 9.21 -4.74 0.52
N VAL A 116 8.62 -5.02 1.68
CA VAL A 116 7.17 -4.89 1.93
C VAL A 116 6.93 -3.66 2.79
N VAL A 117 6.07 -2.76 2.33
CA VAL A 117 5.86 -1.45 2.96
C VAL A 117 4.40 -1.03 2.97
N ILE A 118 4.09 -0.02 3.79
CA ILE A 118 2.79 0.67 3.80
C ILE A 118 2.96 2.16 3.52
N PRO A 119 1.94 2.85 2.96
CA PRO A 119 1.96 4.31 2.87
C PRO A 119 2.01 4.94 4.26
N ALA A 120 2.87 5.93 4.46
CA ALA A 120 3.10 6.62 5.72
C ALA A 120 3.17 8.14 5.53
N ALA A 121 3.03 8.89 6.64
CA ALA A 121 2.93 10.35 6.60
C ALA A 121 1.87 10.83 5.57
N LEU A 122 0.63 10.36 5.77
CA LEU A 122 -0.49 10.59 4.86
C LEU A 122 -0.78 12.08 4.69
N ILE A 123 -0.97 12.51 3.45
CA ILE A 123 -1.44 13.84 3.08
C ILE A 123 -2.95 13.75 2.96
N ARG A 124 -3.66 14.64 3.66
CA ARG A 124 -5.12 14.72 3.63
C ARG A 124 -5.59 16.08 3.16
N ASP A 125 -6.73 16.12 2.49
CA ASP A 125 -7.45 17.37 2.22
C ASP A 125 -8.22 17.86 3.46
N GLU A 126 -8.87 19.01 3.34
CA GLU A 126 -9.67 19.63 4.40
C GLU A 126 -10.86 18.76 4.86
N ASN A 127 -11.31 17.82 4.02
CA ASN A 127 -12.38 16.87 4.34
C ASN A 127 -11.82 15.54 4.90
N GLY A 128 -10.51 15.46 5.14
CA GLY A 128 -9.83 14.26 5.66
C GLY A 128 -9.58 13.16 4.62
N ARG A 129 -9.86 13.40 3.33
CA ARG A 129 -9.60 12.41 2.26
C ARG A 129 -8.10 12.29 2.00
N ILE A 130 -7.62 11.07 1.80
CA ILE A 130 -6.20 10.81 1.52
C ILE A 130 -5.88 11.25 0.09
N LEU A 131 -4.95 12.20 -0.06
CA LEU A 131 -4.42 12.66 -1.34
C LEU A 131 -3.14 11.91 -1.75
N GLY A 132 -2.43 11.33 -0.78
CA GLY A 132 -1.19 10.60 -0.99
C GLY A 132 -0.42 10.36 0.31
N ALA A 133 0.84 9.96 0.18
CA ALA A 133 1.74 9.69 1.29
C ALA A 133 3.11 10.34 1.04
N ARG A 134 3.72 10.92 2.08
CA ARG A 134 5.08 11.50 2.01
C ARG A 134 6.19 10.49 2.27
N ALA A 135 5.83 9.33 2.80
CA ALA A 135 6.78 8.30 3.17
C ALA A 135 6.20 6.89 2.94
N LEU A 136 7.09 5.91 2.96
CA LEU A 136 6.77 4.49 3.04
C LEU A 136 7.36 3.96 4.36
N ALA A 137 6.64 3.07 5.04
CA ALA A 137 7.08 2.48 6.30
C ALA A 137 7.21 0.96 6.17
N VAL A 138 8.26 0.41 6.78
CA VAL A 138 8.36 -1.02 7.13
C VAL A 138 7.66 -1.24 8.47
N VAL A 139 7.09 -2.43 8.68
CA VAL A 139 6.29 -2.80 9.86
C VAL A 139 6.81 -4.08 10.46
#